data_AF-A0A9E3ICV4-F1
#
_entry.id   AF-A0A9E3ICV4-F1
#
_cell.length_a   1.000
_cell.length_b   1.000
_cell.length_c   1.000
_cell.angle_alpha   90.00
_cell.angle_beta   90.00
_cell.angle_gamma   90.00
#
_symmetry.space_group_name_H-M   'P 1'
#
loop_
_entity.id
_entity.type
_entity.pdbx_description
1 polymer ?
#
loop_
_entity_poly.entity_id
_entity_poly.type
_entity_poly.pdbx_seq_one_letter_code
_entity_poly.pdbx_strand_id
1 'polypeptide(L)'
;MWTRHHKKKKIGRLVLPSVTIAFLSYFGYHSIHGDYGLRAGQEFERQRIVRSAELAELVAHRQQLERQVELLSDGSLERDMMDEKARYQLNMSRPDEIVIFDVYLD
;
A
#
# COMPACT_ATOMS: atom_id res chain seq x y z
N MET A 1 -54.79 36.22 50.34
CA MET A 1 -53.37 36.09 49.97
C MET A 1 -53.12 34.67 49.45
N TRP A 2 -52.77 34.51 48.18
CA TRP A 2 -52.42 33.20 47.60
C TRP A 2 -50.91 32.99 47.70
N THR A 3 -50.45 32.02 48.48
CA THR A 3 -49.03 31.64 48.53
C THR A 3 -48.76 30.50 47.56
N ARG A 4 -48.15 30.81 46.40
CA ARG A 4 -47.75 29.80 45.41
C ARG A 4 -46.49 29.07 45.89
N HIS A 5 -46.66 27.91 46.51
CA HIS A 5 -45.53 27.03 46.84
C HIS A 5 -45.06 26.27 45.59
N HIS A 6 -43.91 26.65 45.03
CA HIS A 6 -43.26 25.87 43.98
C HIS A 6 -42.57 24.64 44.61
N LYS A 7 -43.08 23.44 44.32
CA LYS A 7 -42.39 22.19 44.70
C LYS A 7 -41.09 22.08 43.90
N LYS A 8 -39.94 22.07 44.60
CA LYS A 8 -38.63 21.87 43.97
C LYS A 8 -38.54 20.46 43.37
N LYS A 9 -38.68 20.34 42.05
CA LYS A 9 -38.56 19.06 41.33
C LYS A 9 -37.08 18.64 41.28
N LYS A 10 -36.70 17.66 42.10
CA LYS A 10 -35.33 17.10 42.14
C LYS A 10 -34.97 16.27 40.89
N ILE A 11 -35.97 15.82 40.14
CA ILE A 11 -35.82 14.95 38.96
C ILE A 11 -35.01 15.63 37.85
N GLY A 12 -35.22 16.93 37.61
CA GLY A 12 -34.46 17.68 36.60
C GLY A 12 -32.95 17.70 36.85
N ARG A 13 -32.52 17.52 38.10
CA ARG A 13 -31.09 17.53 38.46
C ARG A 13 -30.37 16.23 38.07
N LEU A 14 -31.11 15.13 37.87
CA LEU A 14 -30.56 13.83 37.49
C LEU A 14 -30.63 13.56 35.98
N VAL A 15 -31.43 14.32 35.23
CA VAL A 15 -31.55 14.17 33.77
C VAL A 15 -30.21 14.42 33.11
N LEU A 16 -29.57 15.56 33.39
CA LEU A 16 -28.29 15.92 32.78
C LEU A 16 -27.19 14.88 33.02
N PRO A 17 -26.87 14.47 34.27
CA PRO A 17 -25.82 13.45 34.49
C PRO A 17 -26.18 12.09 33.87
N SER A 18 -27.45 11.69 33.86
CA SER A 18 -27.86 10.42 33.24
C SER A 18 -27.64 10.43 31.73
N VAL A 19 -28.00 11.54 31.07
CA VAL A 19 -27.75 11.74 29.63
C VAL A 19 -26.26 11.76 29.36
N THR A 20 -25.47 12.47 30.16
CA THR A 20 -24.00 12.49 30.02
C THR A 20 -23.38 11.09 30.13
N ILE A 21 -23.80 10.29 31.11
CA ILE A 21 -23.31 8.91 31.26
C ILE A 21 -23.67 8.06 30.04
N ALA A 22 -24.89 8.17 29.52
CA ALA A 22 -25.31 7.45 28.32
C ALA A 22 -24.44 7.82 27.10
N PHE A 23 -24.20 9.11 26.88
CA PHE A 23 -23.34 9.58 25.79
C PHE A 23 -21.89 9.13 25.95
N LEU A 24 -21.30 9.27 27.15
CA LEU A 24 -19.93 8.82 27.40
C LEU A 24 -19.77 7.32 27.21
N SER A 25 -20.77 6.53 27.64
CA SER A 25 -20.76 5.08 27.43
C SER A 25 -20.83 4.72 25.96
N TYR A 26 -21.70 5.39 25.20
CA TYR A 26 -21.84 5.18 23.75
C TYR A 26 -20.54 5.51 23.01
N PHE A 27 -20.00 6.71 23.24
CA PHE A 27 -18.75 7.15 22.60
C PHE A 27 -17.54 6.36 23.08
N GLY A 28 -17.48 5.99 24.35
CA GLY A 28 -16.41 5.15 24.89
C GLY A 28 -16.42 3.73 24.31
N TYR A 29 -17.59 3.16 24.06
CA TYR A 29 -17.70 1.89 23.35
C TYR A 29 -17.25 2.01 21.89
N HIS A 30 -17.73 3.05 21.19
CA HIS A 30 -17.41 3.29 19.77
C HIS A 30 -15.95 3.70 19.55
N SER A 31 -15.28 4.33 20.52
CA SER A 31 -13.85 4.66 20.39
C SER A 31 -12.96 3.41 20.39
N ILE A 32 -13.45 2.28 20.94
CA ILE A 32 -12.72 1.01 20.97
C ILE A 32 -13.16 0.09 19.81
N HIS A 33 -14.46 -0.02 19.58
CA HIS A 33 -15.06 -1.00 18.65
C HIS A 33 -15.52 -0.40 17.31
N GLY A 34 -15.54 0.92 17.16
CA GLY A 34 -15.97 1.56 15.93
C GLY A 34 -14.94 1.43 14.80
N ASP A 35 -15.40 1.68 13.58
CA ASP A 35 -14.60 1.57 12.35
C ASP A 35 -13.41 2.55 12.28
N TYR A 36 -13.43 3.60 13.13
CA TYR A 36 -12.34 4.54 13.32
C TYR A 36 -11.79 4.52 14.75
N GLY A 37 -12.11 3.46 15.51
CA GLY A 37 -11.64 3.25 16.87
C GLY A 37 -10.20 2.77 16.92
N LEU A 38 -9.69 2.58 18.14
CA LEU A 38 -8.31 2.15 18.40
C LEU A 38 -7.93 0.86 17.67
N ARG A 39 -8.85 -0.10 17.58
CA ARG A 39 -8.62 -1.38 16.88
C ARG A 39 -8.48 -1.19 15.38
N ALA A 40 -9.33 -0.37 14.77
CA ALA A 40 -9.24 -0.08 13.35
C ALA A 40 -7.94 0.67 13.02
N GLY A 41 -7.52 1.60 13.90
CA GLY A 41 -6.23 2.27 13.78
C GLY A 41 -5.04 1.30 13.73
N GLN A 42 -5.04 0.26 14.57
CA GLN A 42 -3.99 -0.76 14.57
C GLN A 42 -3.98 -1.57 13.27
N GLU A 43 -5.15 -1.95 12.77
CA GLU A 43 -5.27 -2.69 11.50
C GLU A 43 -4.82 -1.84 10.31
N PHE A 44 -5.22 -0.57 10.26
CA PHE A 44 -4.75 0.35 9.23
C PHE A 44 -3.23 0.54 9.27
N GLU A 45 -2.62 0.65 10.46
CA GLU A 45 -1.17 0.78 10.57
C GLU A 45 -0.45 -0.47 10.08
N ARG A 46 -0.97 -1.66 10.41
CA ARG A 46 -0.45 -2.93 9.89
C ARG A 46 -0.54 -2.98 8.36
N GLN A 47 -1.68 -2.61 7.78
CA GLN A 47 -1.85 -2.57 6.33
C GLN A 47 -0.92 -1.55 5.68
N ARG A 48 -0.73 -0.37 6.30
CA ARG A 48 0.22 0.64 5.82
C ARG A 48 1.65 0.08 5.78
N ILE A 49 2.08 -0.63 6.81
CA ILE A 49 3.41 -1.25 6.87
C ILE A 49 3.57 -2.26 5.72
N VAL A 50 2.63 -3.19 5.56
CA VAL A 50 2.67 -4.21 4.51
C VAL A 50 2.74 -3.58 3.11
N ARG A 51 1.82 -2.66 2.82
CA ARG A 51 1.80 -1.97 1.52
C ARG A 51 3.04 -1.13 1.27
N SER A 52 3.61 -0.52 2.31
CA SER A 52 4.85 0.25 2.18
C SER A 52 6.06 -0.63 1.84
N ALA A 53 6.10 -1.86 2.37
CA ALA A 53 7.13 -2.83 2.03
C ALA A 53 7.00 -3.31 0.58
N GLU A 54 5.77 -3.66 0.15
CA GLU A 54 5.48 -4.02 -1.24
C GLU A 54 5.87 -2.88 -2.21
N LEU A 55 5.54 -1.63 -1.85
CA LEU A 55 5.89 -0.47 -2.64
C LEU A 55 7.42 -0.32 -2.76
N ALA A 56 8.16 -0.50 -1.68
CA ALA A 56 9.62 -0.41 -1.68
C ALA A 56 10.25 -1.47 -2.60
N GLU A 57 9.74 -2.70 -2.56
CA GLU A 57 10.17 -3.79 -3.45
C GLU A 57 9.90 -3.47 -4.93
N LEU A 58 8.67 -3.04 -5.24
CA LEU A 58 8.27 -2.65 -6.60
C LEU A 58 9.12 -1.50 -7.15
N VAL A 59 9.41 -0.50 -6.32
CA VAL A 59 10.27 0.64 -6.69
C VAL A 59 11.69 0.15 -6.97
N ALA A 60 12.25 -0.73 -6.13
CA ALA A 60 13.58 -1.28 -6.34
C ALA A 60 13.66 -2.07 -7.67
N HIS A 61 12.65 -2.89 -7.96
CA HIS A 61 12.58 -3.65 -9.21
C HIS A 61 12.47 -2.73 -10.43
N ARG A 62 11.60 -1.71 -10.36
CA ARG A 62 11.50 -0.69 -11.41
C ARG A 62 12.86 -0.03 -11.67
N GLN A 63 13.56 0.39 -10.62
CA GLN A 63 14.87 1.04 -10.75
C GLN A 63 15.95 0.12 -11.32
N GLN A 64 15.86 -1.20 -11.11
CA GLN A 64 16.75 -2.16 -11.75
C GLN A 64 16.46 -2.28 -13.25
N LEU A 65 15.19 -2.35 -13.62
CA LEU A 65 14.77 -2.38 -15.03
C LEU A 65 15.13 -1.08 -15.75
N GLU A 66 14.93 0.07 -15.10
CA GLU A 66 15.30 1.37 -15.66
C GLU A 66 16.81 1.45 -15.94
N ARG A 67 17.64 0.95 -15.03
CA ARG A 67 19.09 0.85 -15.26
C ARG A 67 19.45 -0.09 -16.40
N GLN A 68 18.78 -1.23 -16.52
CA GLN A 68 19.00 -2.16 -17.66
C GLN A 68 18.61 -1.51 -18.99
N VAL A 69 17.47 -0.81 -19.02
CA VAL A 69 17.00 -0.08 -20.20
C VAL A 69 17.96 1.05 -20.54
N GLU A 70 18.43 1.82 -19.56
CA GLU A 70 19.40 2.89 -19.75
C GLU A 70 20.71 2.36 -20.35
N LEU A 71 21.23 1.24 -19.83
CA LEU A 71 22.40 0.55 -20.40
C LEU A 71 22.17 0.06 -21.83
N LEU A 72 20.94 -0.30 -22.19
CA LEU A 72 20.57 -0.66 -23.57
C LEU A 72 20.31 0.58 -24.44
N SER A 73 19.99 1.74 -23.84
CA SER A 73 19.52 2.93 -24.55
C SER A 73 20.56 4.05 -24.67
N ASP A 74 21.77 3.92 -24.11
CA ASP A 74 22.84 4.95 -24.14
C ASP A 74 23.46 5.14 -25.55
N GLY A 75 22.60 5.19 -26.57
CA GLY A 75 22.90 5.68 -27.91
C GLY A 75 23.45 4.64 -28.89
N SER A 76 23.84 3.45 -28.43
CA SER A 76 24.38 2.40 -29.30
C SER A 76 23.63 1.07 -29.16
N LEU A 77 22.29 1.08 -29.14
CA LEU A 77 21.55 -0.13 -29.53
C LEU A 77 21.87 -0.38 -31.01
N GLU A 78 23.05 -0.94 -31.25
CA GLU A 78 23.63 -1.13 -32.56
C GLU A 78 22.69 -2.03 -33.33
N ARG A 79 22.36 -1.59 -34.55
CA ARG A 79 21.55 -2.34 -35.51
C ARG A 79 22.06 -3.77 -35.67
N ASP A 80 23.35 -4.00 -35.47
CA ASP A 80 24.00 -5.31 -35.45
C ASP A 80 23.52 -6.21 -34.30
N MET A 81 23.25 -5.67 -33.11
CA MET A 81 22.77 -6.47 -31.98
C MET A 81 21.30 -6.90 -32.14
N MET A 82 20.49 -6.08 -32.84
CA MET A 82 19.14 -6.47 -33.27
C MET A 82 19.19 -7.52 -34.39
N ASP A 83 20.11 -7.39 -35.34
CA ASP A 83 20.33 -8.36 -36.43
C ASP A 83 20.85 -9.69 -35.88
N GLU A 84 21.75 -9.67 -34.90
CA GLU A 84 22.27 -10.86 -34.21
C GLU A 84 21.17 -11.59 -33.42
N LYS A 85 20.36 -10.88 -32.63
CA LYS A 85 19.21 -11.48 -31.93
C LYS A 85 18.18 -12.07 -32.88
N ALA A 86 17.87 -11.39 -33.99
CA ALA A 86 16.95 -11.89 -35.01
C ALA A 86 17.50 -13.14 -35.71
N ARG A 87 18.79 -13.15 -36.06
CA ARG A 87 19.49 -14.29 -36.67
C ARG A 87 19.59 -15.48 -35.73
N TYR A 88 19.91 -15.25 -34.46
CA TYR A 88 19.95 -16.27 -33.41
C TYR A 88 18.59 -16.96 -33.24
N GLN A 89 17.49 -16.20 -33.16
CA GLN A 89 16.15 -16.78 -33.06
C GLN A 89 15.70 -17.54 -34.32
N LEU A 90 16.23 -17.16 -35.49
CA LEU A 90 15.90 -17.78 -36.78
C LEU A 90 16.88 -18.87 -37.21
N ASN A 91 17.87 -19.24 -36.38
CA ASN A 91 18.96 -20.16 -36.74
C ASN A 91 19.66 -19.81 -38.06
N MET A 92 19.87 -18.52 -38.33
CA MET A 92 20.54 -18.02 -39.54
C MET A 92 21.94 -17.54 -39.19
N SER A 93 22.99 -18.02 -39.88
CA SER A 93 24.34 -17.42 -39.84
C SER A 93 24.82 -17.10 -41.24
N ARG A 94 25.80 -16.19 -41.36
CA ARG A 94 26.45 -15.93 -42.65
C ARG A 94 27.34 -17.11 -43.06
N PRO A 95 27.63 -17.28 -44.37
CA PRO A 95 28.47 -18.38 -44.87
C PRO A 95 29.89 -18.43 -44.28
N ASP A 96 30.37 -17.30 -43.74
CA ASP A 96 31.70 -17.08 -43.18
C ASP A 96 31.72 -16.99 -41.64
N GLU A 97 30.59 -17.23 -40.96
CA GLU A 97 30.49 -17.18 -39.49
C GLU A 97 30.59 -18.58 -38.86
N ILE A 98 31.41 -18.71 -37.80
CA ILE A 98 31.54 -19.93 -36.98
C ILE A 98 30.77 -19.72 -35.67
N VAL A 99 29.70 -20.48 -35.45
CA VAL A 99 28.93 -20.46 -34.20
C VAL A 99 29.54 -21.47 -33.21
N ILE A 100 30.05 -20.97 -32.08
CA ILE A 100 30.53 -21.81 -30.97
C ILE A 100 29.42 -21.87 -29.93
N PHE A 101 28.75 -23.02 -29.80
CA PHE A 101 27.83 -23.26 -28.70
C PHE A 101 28.64 -23.61 -27.45
N ASP A 102 28.72 -22.69 -26.49
CA ASP A 102 29.26 -23.00 -25.18
C ASP A 102 28.20 -23.81 -24.41
N VAL A 103 28.40 -25.12 -24.34
CA VAL A 103 27.56 -26.02 -23.56
C VAL A 103 27.97 -25.84 -22.10
N TYR A 104 27.43 -24.83 -21.44
CA TYR A 104 27.37 -24.85 -19.98
C TYR A 104 26.46 -26.01 -19.58
N LEU A 105 27.09 -27.14 -19.26
CA LEU A 105 26.48 -28.18 -18.43
C LEU A 105 26.35 -27.63 -17.00
N ASP A 106 25.16 -27.84 -16.45
CA ASP A 106 24.64 -27.57 -15.10
C ASP A 106 24.05 -26.18 -14.81
#